data_AF-A0A7H4P9C6-F1
#
_entry.id   AF-A0A7H4P9C6-F1
#
_cell.length_a   1.000
_cell.length_b   1.000
_cell.length_c   1.000
_cell.angle_alpha   90.00
_cell.angle_beta   90.00
_cell.angle_gamma   90.00
#
_symmetry.space_group_name_H-M   'P 1'
#
loop_
_entity.id
_entity.type
_entity.pdbx_description
1 polymer ?
#
loop_
_entity_poly.entity_id
_entity_poly.type
_entity_poly.pdbx_seq_one_letter_code
_entity_poly.pdbx_strand_id
1 'polypeptide(L)' 'MQTLLLSLWHETGKKVLLITHDIEEAVFMATELVLLSPGPGRVLERLPLDFGPPLRRR' A
#
# COMPACT_ATOMS: atom_id res chain seq x y z
N MET A 1 5.22 -12.11 -6.62
CA MET A 1 4.78 -12.18 -5.21
C MET A 1 3.60 -11.25 -4.93
N GLN A 2 3.63 -10.00 -5.41
CA GLN A 2 2.52 -9.03 -5.31
C GLN A 2 1.13 -9.60 -5.60
N THR A 3 0.94 -10.31 -6.71
CA THR A 3 -0.38 -10.83 -7.10
C THR A 3 -0.97 -11.77 -6.04
N LEU A 4 -0.14 -12.60 -5.38
CA LEU A 4 -0.59 -13.48 -4.31
C LEU A 4 -1.04 -12.69 -3.08
N LEU A 5 -0.25 -11.70 -2.66
CA LEU A 5 -0.59 -10.83 -1.53
C LEU A 5 -1.87 -10.03 -1.80
N LEU A 6 -2.00 -9.53 -3.03
CA LEU A 6 -3.18 -8.80 -3.47
C LEU A 6 -4.43 -9.70 -3.45
N SER A 7 -4.34 -10.93 -3.96
CA SER A 7 -5.46 -11.89 -3.91
C SER A 7 -5.85 -12.23 -2.47
N LEU A 8 -4.88 -12.55 -1.60
CA LEU A 8 -5.14 -12.83 -0.19
C LEU A 8 -5.77 -11.66 0.54
N TRP A 9 -5.35 -10.43 0.22
CA TRP A 9 -5.95 -9.23 0.79
C TRP A 9 -7.42 -9.08 0.35
N HIS A 10 -7.72 -9.29 -0.92
CA HIS A 10 -9.10 -9.26 -1.43
C HIS A 10 -9.99 -10.34 -0.82
N GLU A 11 -9.46 -11.55 -0.62
CA GLU A 11 -10.18 -12.67 -0.01
C GLU A 11 -10.46 -12.44 1.47
N THR A 12 -9.47 -11.95 2.21
CA THR A 12 -9.57 -11.79 3.67
C THR A 12 -10.26 -10.51 4.10
N GLY A 13 -10.20 -9.44 3.29
CA GLY A 13 -10.75 -8.13 3.62
C GLY A 13 -10.11 -7.46 4.85
N LYS A 14 -8.92 -7.93 5.26
CA LYS A 14 -8.19 -7.38 6.41
C LYS A 14 -7.55 -6.04 6.06
N LYS A 15 -7.31 -5.19 7.07
CA LYS A 15 -6.45 -4.00 6.91
C LYS A 15 -4.99 -4.45 6.89
N VAL A 16 -4.24 -4.02 5.88
CA VAL A 16 -2.84 -4.41 5.66
C VAL A 16 -1.99 -3.14 5.55
N LEU A 17 -0.80 -3.17 6.16
CA LEU A 17 0.26 -2.18 5.94
C LEU A 17 1.44 -2.92 5.31
N LEU A 18 1.81 -2.52 4.09
CA LEU A 18 2.99 -3.03 3.42
C LEU A 18 4.10 -1.99 3.49
N ILE A 19 5.30 -2.44 3.84
CA ILE A 19 6.52 -1.63 3.82
C ILE A 19 7.43 -2.24 2.77
N THR A 20 7.75 -1.49 1.74
CA THR A 20 8.67 -1.89 0.66
C THR A 20 9.59 -0.73 0.30
N HIS A 21 10.75 -1.05 -0.27
CA HIS A 21 11.67 -0.08 -0.84
C HIS A 21 11.51 0.07 -2.36
N ASP A 22 10.60 -0.71 -2.95
CA ASP A 22 10.31 -0.72 -4.38
C ASP A 22 9.03 0.08 -4.66
N ILE A 23 9.15 1.05 -5.56
CA ILE A 23 8.08 1.98 -5.92
C ILE A 23 6.99 1.27 -6.73
N GLU A 24 7.34 0.35 -7.63
CA GLU A 24 6.37 -0.33 -8.48
C GLU A 24 5.41 -1.17 -7.64
N GLU A 25 5.94 -1.91 -6.66
CA GLU A 25 5.09 -2.70 -5.76
C GLU A 25 4.15 -1.83 -4.94
N ALA A 26 4.64 -0.68 -4.46
CA ALA A 26 3.88 0.24 -3.65
C ALA A 26 2.71 0.83 -4.46
N VAL A 27 3.00 1.33 -5.66
CA VAL A 27 2.01 1.91 -6.58
C VAL A 27 0.99 0.85 -7.04
N PHE A 28 1.41 -0.40 -7.25
CA PHE A 28 0.53 -1.47 -7.71
C PHE A 28 -0.50 -1.92 -6.67
N MET A 29 -0.14 -1.94 -5.38
CA MET A 29 -0.99 -2.51 -4.32
C MET A 29 -1.63 -1.48 -3.39
N ALA A 30 -1.10 -0.26 -3.32
CA ALA A 30 -1.56 0.72 -2.35
C ALA A 30 -2.94 1.30 -2.69
N THR A 31 -3.62 1.70 -1.63
CA THR A 31 -4.81 2.59 -1.68
C THR A 31 -4.51 3.97 -1.08
N GLU A 32 -3.43 4.04 -0.31
CA GLU A 32 -2.81 5.24 0.23
C GLU A 32 -1.30 4.96 0.31
N LEU A 33 -0.47 5.89 -0.16
CA LEU A 33 0.98 5.81 -0.01
C LEU A 33 1.43 6.66 1.18
N VAL A 34 2.31 6.10 1.99
CA VAL A 34 2.99 6.83 3.07
C VAL A 34 4.48 6.85 2.76
N LEU A 35 5.00 8.03 2.46
CA LEU A 35 6.43 8.20 2.18
C LEU A 35 7.19 8.40 3.49
N LEU A 36 8.22 7.58 3.71
CA LEU A 36 9.08 7.67 4.88
C LEU A 36 10.41 8.32 4.51
N SER A 37 10.91 9.20 5.37
CA SER A 37 12.24 9.77 5.21
C SER A 37 13.32 8.70 5.40
N PRO A 38 14.45 8.81 4.68
CA PRO A 38 15.69 8.14 5.08
C PRO A 38 16.02 8.54 6.53
N GLY A 39 16.67 7.63 7.26
CA GLY A 39 16.69 7.62 8.73
C GLY A 39 16.92 8.98 9.43
N PRO A 40 16.33 9.17 10.64
CA PRO A 40 15.30 8.34 11.27
C PRO A 40 13.95 8.47 10.55
N GLY A 41 13.24 7.35 10.35
CA GLY A 41 12.01 7.29 9.56
C GLY A 41 10.91 8.20 10.11
N ARG A 42 10.64 9.28 9.40
CA ARG A 42 9.52 10.19 9.63
C ARG A 42 8.58 10.11 8.45
N VAL A 43 7.29 10.26 8.70
CA VAL A 43 6.33 10.42 7.60
C VAL A 43 6.62 11.76 6.94
N LEU A 44 7.07 11.72 5.70
CA LEU A 44 7.24 12.91 4.87
C LEU A 44 5.90 13.32 4.26
N GLU A 45 5.16 12.34 3.74
CA GLU A 45 3.95 12.61 2.99
C GLU A 45 2.97 11.44 3.06
N ARG A 46 1.69 11.76 2.93
CA ARG A 46 0.60 10.81 2.71
C ARG A 46 -0.10 11.18 1.42
N LEU A 47 -0.05 10.28 0.45
CA LEU A 47 -0.61 10.48 -0.88
C LEU A 47 -1.85 9.59 -1.02
N PRO A 48 -3.06 10.17 -1.11
CA PRO A 48 -4.22 9.39 -1.53
C PRO A 48 -4.02 8.95 -2.97
N LEU A 49 -4.34 7.69 -3.27
CA LEU A 49 -4.30 7.20 -4.65
C LEU A 49 -5.72 7.11 -5.21
N ASP A 50 -5.88 7.70 -6.38
CA ASP A 50 -7.07 7.66 -7.24
C ASP A 50 -6.96 6.55 -8.31
N PHE A 51 -5.86 5.80 -8.28
CA PHE A 51 -5.63 4.57 -9.02
C PHE A 51 -5.27 3.43 -8.06
N GLY A 52 -5.68 2.20 -8.38
CA GLY A 52 -5.40 1.03 -7.55
C GLY A 52 -6.66 0.24 -7.18
N PRO A 53 -6.52 -0.82 -6.36
CA PRO A 53 -7.62 -1.69 -6.00
C PRO A 53 -8.70 -0.94 -5.20
N PRO A 54 -10.00 -1.16 -5.48
CA PRO A 54 -11.06 -0.43 -4.79
C PRO A 54 -11.07 -0.74 -3.29
N LEU A 55 -11.07 0.32 -2.47
CA LEU A 55 -11.26 0.20 -1.03
C LEU A 55 -12.66 -0.35 -0.74
N ARG A 56 -12.71 -1.61 -0.31
CA ARG A 56 -13.94 -2.25 0.16
C ARG A 56 -14.28 -1.71 1.55
N ARG A 57 -14.85 -0.51 1.62
CA ARG A 57 -15.41 0.07 2.85
C ARG A 57 -16.65 -0.75 3.22
N ARG A 58 -16.51 -1.64 4.21
CA ARG A 58 -17.66 -2.21 4.94
C ARG A 58 -18.16 -1.21 5.96
#